data_AF-A0A3D5C0R0-F1
#
_entry.id   AF-A0A3D5C0R0-F1
#
_cell.length_a   1.000
_cell.length_b   1.000
_cell.length_c   1.000
_cell.angle_alpha   90.00
_cell.angle_beta   90.00
_cell.angle_gamma   90.00
#
_symmetry.space_group_name_H-M   'P 1'
#
loop_
_entity.id
_entity.type
_entity.pdbx_description
1 polymer ?
#
loop_
_entity_poly.entity_id
_entity_poly.type
_entity_poly.pdbx_seq_one_letter_code
_entity_poly.pdbx_strand_id
1 'polypeptide(L)'
;MDRSEFVPDAVLRARLAQLSIVSRRSHGYTHTGSRRSPSSGSSLEVVDHRAYSSGDDYRYIDWNLYARTDELFVKVRESEEALVVHLLLDSSASMASGRPSKFETARAVVAALGWRVLTGRDVLSAASLDIGLDTDFPAGHGHSHVGRFFDFVARLRPSGE
;
A
#
# COMPACT_ATOMS: atom_id res chain seq x y z
N MET A 1 23.53 14.59 -1.01
CA MET A 1 22.70 13.70 -1.84
C MET A 1 21.35 14.38 -2.01
N ASP A 2 21.02 14.78 -3.24
CA ASP A 2 19.82 15.55 -3.57
C ASP A 2 18.62 14.61 -3.82
N ARG A 3 17.39 15.11 -3.63
CA ARG A 3 16.14 14.38 -3.86
C ARG A 3 16.08 13.78 -5.28
N SER A 4 16.67 14.49 -6.25
CA SER A 4 16.69 14.14 -7.66
C SER A 4 17.27 12.76 -7.96
N GLU A 5 18.21 12.26 -7.16
CA GLU A 5 18.84 10.94 -7.37
C GLU A 5 17.89 9.76 -7.08
N PHE A 6 16.86 9.98 -6.26
CA PHE A 6 15.88 8.93 -5.92
C PHE A 6 14.63 8.97 -6.80
N VAL A 7 14.44 10.02 -7.60
CA VAL A 7 13.31 10.12 -8.50
C VAL A 7 13.52 9.12 -9.64
N PRO A 8 12.70 8.06 -9.76
CA PRO A 8 12.89 7.07 -10.81
C PRO A 8 12.71 7.73 -12.16
N ASP A 9 13.57 7.44 -13.13
CA ASP A 9 13.40 7.92 -14.50
C ASP A 9 12.13 7.34 -15.16
N ALA A 10 11.78 7.82 -16.36
CA ALA A 10 10.56 7.39 -17.04
C ALA A 10 10.51 5.87 -17.30
N VAL A 11 11.65 5.26 -17.62
CA VAL A 11 11.76 3.82 -17.93
C VAL A 11 11.56 3.01 -16.66
N LEU A 12 12.21 3.39 -15.56
CA LEU A 12 12.08 2.75 -14.27
C LEU A 12 10.66 2.91 -13.72
N ARG A 13 10.03 4.09 -13.84
CA ARG A 13 8.61 4.28 -13.47
C ARG A 13 7.69 3.33 -14.23
N ALA A 14 7.90 3.18 -15.54
CA ALA A 14 7.10 2.26 -16.35
C ALA A 14 7.25 0.81 -15.89
N ARG A 15 8.47 0.37 -15.55
CA ARG A 15 8.73 -0.97 -15.00
C ARG A 15 8.11 -1.15 -13.62
N LEU A 16 8.25 -0.18 -12.71
CA LEU A 16 7.68 -0.24 -11.38
C LEU A 16 6.16 -0.27 -11.42
N ALA A 17 5.52 0.48 -12.32
CA ALA A 17 4.07 0.50 -12.50
C ALA A 17 3.48 -0.88 -12.85
N GLN A 18 4.26 -1.75 -13.48
CA GLN A 18 3.85 -3.13 -13.79
C GLN A 18 3.92 -4.08 -12.59
N LEU A 19 4.65 -3.72 -11.53
CA LEU A 19 4.76 -4.54 -10.33
C LEU A 19 3.52 -4.35 -9.45
N SER A 20 3.20 -5.33 -8.63
CA SER A 20 2.20 -5.21 -7.56
C SER A 20 2.77 -5.79 -6.27
N ILE A 21 2.57 -5.08 -5.16
CA ILE A 21 2.96 -5.60 -3.84
C ILE A 21 1.84 -6.51 -3.38
N VAL A 22 2.09 -7.79 -3.22
CA VAL A 22 1.05 -8.76 -2.82
C VAL A 22 1.27 -9.21 -1.38
N SER A 23 0.18 -9.34 -0.62
CA SER A 23 0.19 -9.94 0.73
C SER A 23 -0.72 -11.15 0.75
N ARG A 24 -0.27 -12.24 1.39
CA ARG A 24 -1.10 -13.44 1.62
C ARG A 24 -2.22 -13.21 2.65
N ARG A 25 -2.07 -12.20 3.50
CA ARG A 25 -3.04 -11.79 4.52
C ARG A 25 -3.16 -10.27 4.46
N SER A 26 -4.10 -9.75 3.68
CA SER A 26 -4.49 -8.35 3.79
C SER A 26 -5.35 -8.20 5.04
N HIS A 27 -4.86 -7.45 6.02
CA HIS A 27 -5.76 -6.82 6.97
C HIS A 27 -6.22 -5.55 6.28
N GLY A 28 -7.43 -5.58 5.73
CA GLY A 28 -8.00 -4.45 5.00
C GLY A 28 -8.00 -3.21 5.88
N TYR A 29 -7.35 -2.15 5.41
CA TYR A 29 -7.59 -0.82 5.94
C TYR A 29 -8.86 -0.28 5.27
N THR A 30 -9.81 0.20 6.08
CA THR A 30 -11.12 0.71 5.62
C THR A 30 -10.96 2.07 4.92
N HIS A 31 -10.22 2.09 3.83
CA HIS A 31 -10.01 3.24 2.97
C HIS A 31 -9.89 2.74 1.53
N THR A 32 -10.46 3.52 0.63
CA THR A 32 -10.60 3.26 -0.79
C THR A 32 -9.22 3.03 -1.45
N GLY A 33 -8.83 1.77 -1.63
CA GLY A 33 -7.57 1.36 -2.27
C GLY A 33 -7.79 0.72 -3.65
N SER A 34 -6.74 0.56 -4.46
CA SER A 34 -6.89 -0.01 -5.82
C SER A 34 -6.99 -1.55 -5.87
N ARG A 35 -7.17 -2.22 -4.72
CA ARG A 35 -7.11 -3.69 -4.63
C ARG A 35 -8.47 -4.24 -4.32
N ARG A 36 -8.79 -5.32 -5.03
CA ARG A 36 -9.98 -6.14 -4.81
C ARG A 36 -9.76 -6.97 -3.56
N SER A 37 -10.61 -6.82 -2.56
CA SER A 37 -10.65 -7.74 -1.44
C SER A 37 -11.75 -8.80 -1.62
N PRO A 38 -11.55 -10.03 -1.13
CA PRO A 38 -12.58 -11.07 -1.11
C PRO A 38 -13.68 -10.80 -0.07
N SER A 39 -13.51 -9.79 0.79
CA SER A 39 -14.49 -9.45 1.83
C SER A 39 -15.59 -8.56 1.23
N SER A 40 -16.86 -8.80 1.57
CA SER A 40 -17.98 -7.97 1.10
C SER A 40 -17.74 -6.50 1.45
N GLY A 41 -17.54 -5.67 0.43
CA GLY A 41 -17.05 -4.30 0.58
C GLY A 41 -18.09 -3.20 0.76
N SER A 42 -17.60 -2.01 1.11
CA SER A 42 -18.36 -0.77 1.27
C SER A 42 -18.59 0.02 -0.03
N SER A 43 -18.21 -0.52 -1.20
CA SER A 43 -18.37 0.19 -2.47
C SER A 43 -19.84 0.42 -2.82
N LEU A 44 -20.12 1.53 -3.49
CA LEU A 44 -21.47 1.92 -3.91
C LEU A 44 -21.99 1.03 -5.04
N GLU A 45 -21.11 0.41 -5.82
CA GLU A 45 -21.46 -0.40 -6.99
C GLU A 45 -21.70 -1.87 -6.62
N VAL A 46 -22.84 -2.39 -7.07
CA VAL A 46 -23.20 -3.81 -6.97
C VAL A 46 -22.54 -4.51 -8.16
N VAL A 47 -21.64 -5.45 -7.87
CA VAL A 47 -20.88 -6.16 -8.90
C VAL A 47 -21.49 -7.51 -9.22
N ASP A 48 -22.20 -8.11 -8.25
CA ASP A 48 -22.89 -9.38 -8.47
C ASP A 48 -24.04 -9.57 -7.46
N HIS A 49 -24.82 -10.63 -7.67
CA HIS A 49 -25.85 -11.11 -6.76
C HIS A 49 -25.54 -12.57 -6.40
N ARG A 50 -25.61 -12.91 -5.11
CA ARG A 50 -25.53 -14.30 -4.68
C ARG A 50 -26.75 -14.70 -3.87
N ALA A 51 -27.09 -15.98 -3.87
CA ALA A 51 -28.14 -16.52 -3.01
C ALA A 51 -27.85 -16.19 -1.54
N TYR A 52 -28.89 -15.76 -0.84
CA TYR A 52 -28.86 -15.51 0.60
C TYR A 52 -28.54 -16.80 1.36
N SER A 53 -27.71 -16.68 2.38
CA SER A 53 -27.39 -17.73 3.33
C SER A 53 -27.67 -17.25 4.75
N SER A 54 -28.07 -18.17 5.62
CA SER A 54 -28.31 -17.86 7.03
C SER A 54 -27.06 -17.24 7.67
N GLY A 55 -27.21 -16.03 8.22
CA GLY A 55 -26.10 -15.23 8.77
C GLY A 55 -25.74 -14.01 7.94
N ASP A 56 -26.27 -13.91 6.71
CA ASP A 56 -26.14 -12.71 5.90
C ASP A 56 -26.94 -11.54 6.48
N ASP A 57 -26.38 -10.34 6.38
CA ASP A 57 -27.04 -9.12 6.83
C ASP A 57 -28.18 -8.74 5.87
N TYR A 58 -29.39 -8.74 6.40
CA TYR A 58 -30.63 -8.45 5.68
C TYR A 58 -30.67 -7.06 5.01
N ARG A 59 -29.83 -6.12 5.46
CA ARG A 59 -29.72 -4.79 4.82
C ARG A 59 -29.16 -4.86 3.40
N TYR A 60 -28.49 -5.94 3.03
CA TYR A 60 -27.92 -6.14 1.71
C TYR A 60 -28.80 -6.99 0.78
N ILE A 61 -29.99 -7.42 1.22
CA ILE A 61 -30.93 -8.14 0.37
C ILE A 61 -31.42 -7.23 -0.77
N ASP A 62 -31.47 -7.77 -1.99
CA ASP A 62 -32.10 -7.09 -3.12
C ASP A 62 -33.60 -7.36 -3.16
N TRP A 63 -34.35 -6.49 -2.49
CA TRP A 63 -35.82 -6.57 -2.45
C TRP A 63 -36.47 -6.45 -3.84
N ASN A 64 -35.83 -5.76 -4.79
CA ASN A 64 -36.37 -5.64 -6.15
C ASN A 64 -36.17 -6.93 -6.95
N LEU A 65 -35.03 -7.62 -6.74
CA LEU A 65 -34.79 -8.92 -7.37
C LEU A 65 -35.73 -9.97 -6.76
N TYR A 66 -35.86 -9.99 -5.43
CA TYR A 66 -36.81 -10.85 -4.73
C TYR A 66 -38.24 -10.71 -5.27
N ALA A 67 -38.72 -9.48 -5.47
CA ALA A 67 -40.06 -9.23 -6.02
C ALA A 67 -40.28 -9.81 -7.44
N ARG A 68 -39.23 -10.17 -8.17
CA ARG A 68 -39.28 -10.73 -9.53
C ARG A 68 -39.04 -12.24 -9.57
N THR A 69 -38.21 -12.75 -8.66
CA THR A 69 -37.76 -14.15 -8.68
C THR A 69 -38.33 -14.99 -7.55
N ASP A 70 -38.91 -14.37 -6.52
CA ASP A 70 -39.33 -14.99 -5.25
C ASP A 70 -38.20 -15.76 -4.53
N GLU A 71 -36.96 -15.37 -4.82
CA GLU A 71 -35.74 -15.95 -4.26
C GLU A 71 -34.90 -14.85 -3.59
N LEU A 72 -34.31 -15.15 -2.44
CA LEU A 72 -33.51 -14.19 -1.68
C LEU A 72 -32.08 -14.12 -2.24
N PHE A 73 -31.71 -12.93 -2.70
CA PHE A 73 -30.37 -12.60 -3.15
C PHE A 73 -29.77 -11.46 -2.34
N VAL A 74 -28.48 -11.54 -2.07
CA VAL A 74 -27.67 -10.50 -1.41
C VAL A 74 -26.83 -9.79 -2.47
N LYS A 75 -26.86 -8.45 -2.45
CA LYS A 75 -26.01 -7.61 -3.30
C LYS A 75 -24.55 -7.77 -2.88
N VAL A 76 -23.72 -8.27 -3.78
CA VAL A 76 -22.27 -8.34 -3.61
C VAL A 76 -21.66 -7.04 -4.10
N ARG A 77 -20.97 -6.34 -3.20
CA ARG A 77 -20.24 -5.11 -3.48
C ARG A 77 -18.75 -5.44 -3.48
N GLU A 78 -18.02 -4.89 -4.45
CA GLU A 78 -16.56 -5.01 -4.49
C GLU A 78 -15.95 -4.16 -3.37
N SER A 79 -15.06 -4.72 -2.54
CA SER A 79 -14.28 -3.94 -1.59
C SER A 79 -13.01 -3.43 -2.26
N GLU A 80 -12.88 -2.12 -2.32
CA GLU A 80 -11.62 -1.43 -2.56
C GLU A 80 -10.85 -1.34 -1.23
N GLU A 81 -9.93 -2.27 -0.97
CA GLU A 81 -9.06 -2.24 0.22
C GLU A 81 -7.68 -1.70 -0.14
N ALA A 82 -7.15 -0.77 0.66
CA ALA A 82 -5.76 -0.35 0.57
C ALA A 82 -4.87 -1.31 1.38
N LEU A 83 -3.73 -1.72 0.81
CA LEU A 83 -2.69 -2.39 1.59
C LEU A 83 -1.96 -1.34 2.44
N VAL A 84 -1.74 -1.64 3.72
CA VAL A 84 -0.83 -0.86 4.56
C VAL A 84 0.56 -1.48 4.48
N VAL A 85 1.53 -0.70 4.00
CA VAL A 85 2.92 -1.12 3.82
C VAL A 85 3.81 -0.31 4.75
N HIS A 86 4.60 -1.02 5.55
CA HIS A 86 5.61 -0.44 6.42
C HIS A 86 7.00 -0.76 5.84
N LEU A 87 7.73 0.26 5.40
CA LEU A 87 9.12 0.11 4.94
C LEU A 87 10.08 0.43 6.08
N LEU A 88 10.78 -0.59 6.57
CA LEU A 88 11.78 -0.43 7.61
C LEU A 88 13.18 -0.58 6.99
N LEU A 89 14.02 0.43 7.13
CA LEU A 89 15.38 0.45 6.58
C LEU A 89 16.41 0.35 7.70
N ASP A 90 17.22 -0.71 7.69
CA ASP A 90 18.41 -0.82 8.54
C ASP A 90 19.39 0.33 8.23
N SER A 91 19.67 1.13 9.26
CA SER A 91 20.65 2.22 9.23
C SER A 91 21.80 1.99 10.19
N SER A 92 22.11 0.75 10.59
CA SER A 92 23.29 0.44 11.41
C SER A 92 24.61 0.79 10.71
N ALA A 93 25.68 0.99 11.48
CA ALA A 93 27.03 1.25 10.98
C ALA A 93 27.51 0.20 9.95
N SER A 94 27.08 -1.05 10.10
CA SER A 94 27.41 -2.17 9.19
C SER A 94 26.92 -1.94 7.75
N MET A 95 25.90 -1.09 7.56
CA MET A 95 25.32 -0.75 6.26
C MET A 95 26.18 0.23 5.46
N ALA A 96 27.13 0.91 6.09
CA ALA A 96 28.09 1.82 5.43
C ALA A 96 29.19 1.08 4.64
N SER A 97 29.26 -0.25 4.73
CA SER A 97 30.27 -1.07 4.05
C SER A 97 29.97 -1.26 2.55
N GLY A 98 31.01 -1.25 1.70
CA GLY A 98 30.95 -1.49 0.25
C GLY A 98 31.02 -0.22 -0.62
N ARG A 99 31.15 -0.40 -1.94
CA ARG A 99 31.05 0.65 -2.96
C ARG A 99 30.29 0.15 -4.20
N PRO A 100 29.03 0.57 -4.44
CA PRO A 100 28.22 1.40 -3.55
C PRO A 100 27.98 0.70 -2.20
N SER A 101 27.72 1.48 -1.16
CA SER A 101 27.42 0.93 0.16
C SER A 101 26.11 0.13 0.15
N LYS A 102 25.97 -0.82 1.08
CA LYS A 102 24.70 -1.54 1.29
C LYS A 102 23.56 -0.56 1.55
N PHE A 103 23.84 0.48 2.31
CA PHE A 103 22.90 1.55 2.65
C PHE A 103 22.39 2.32 1.43
N GLU A 104 23.28 2.74 0.52
CA GLU A 104 22.89 3.42 -0.71
C GLU A 104 21.99 2.55 -1.59
N THR A 105 22.35 1.27 -1.72
CA THR A 105 21.57 0.30 -2.49
C THR A 105 20.19 0.10 -1.85
N ALA A 106 20.14 -0.08 -0.53
CA ALA A 106 18.89 -0.26 0.20
C ALA A 106 17.98 0.98 0.13
N ARG A 107 18.54 2.20 0.18
CA ARG A 107 17.79 3.44 -0.02
C ARG A 107 17.16 3.54 -1.39
N ALA A 108 17.88 3.17 -2.45
CA ALA A 108 17.33 3.14 -3.80
C ALA A 108 16.15 2.15 -3.92
N VAL A 109 16.27 0.96 -3.30
CA VAL A 109 15.18 -0.03 -3.25
C VAL A 109 13.97 0.50 -2.47
N VAL A 110 14.19 1.08 -1.29
CA VAL A 110 13.13 1.68 -0.46
C VAL A 110 12.43 2.82 -1.20
N ALA A 111 13.18 3.67 -1.91
CA ALA A 111 12.63 4.73 -2.74
C ALA A 111 11.73 4.17 -3.85
N ALA A 112 12.19 3.17 -4.58
CA ALA A 112 11.44 2.53 -5.66
C ALA A 112 10.16 1.85 -5.16
N LEU A 113 10.25 1.11 -4.05
CA LEU A 113 9.10 0.45 -3.43
C LEU A 113 8.09 1.47 -2.91
N GLY A 114 8.53 2.50 -2.18
CA GLY A 114 7.63 3.51 -1.63
C GLY A 114 6.94 4.33 -2.73
N TRP A 115 7.65 4.65 -3.83
CA TRP A 115 7.01 5.23 -5.01
C TRP A 115 5.89 4.31 -5.53
N ARG A 116 6.15 3.00 -5.62
CA ARG A 116 5.15 2.05 -6.11
C ARG A 116 3.94 1.94 -5.18
N VAL A 117 4.13 1.92 -3.87
CA VAL A 117 3.05 1.91 -2.87
C VAL A 117 2.18 3.16 -3.03
N LEU A 118 2.80 4.34 -2.99
CA LEU A 118 2.09 5.63 -3.00
C LEU A 118 1.34 5.90 -4.31
N THR A 119 1.91 5.51 -5.45
CA THR A 119 1.23 5.59 -6.75
C THR A 119 0.19 4.51 -6.95
N GLY A 120 0.30 3.40 -6.21
CA GLY A 120 -0.66 2.30 -6.18
C GLY A 120 -1.91 2.53 -5.35
N ARG A 121 -2.09 3.72 -4.77
CA ARG A 121 -3.17 4.03 -3.80
C ARG A 121 -3.15 3.13 -2.56
N ASP A 122 -2.01 2.57 -2.22
CA ASP A 122 -1.77 1.91 -0.94
C ASP A 122 -1.28 2.92 0.09
N VAL A 123 -1.39 2.55 1.37
CA VAL A 123 -0.88 3.36 2.48
C VAL A 123 0.57 2.97 2.73
N LEU A 124 1.45 3.96 2.78
CA LEU A 124 2.87 3.81 3.11
C LEU A 124 3.17 4.49 4.44
N SER A 125 3.84 3.78 5.34
CA SER A 125 4.69 4.40 6.37
C SER A 125 6.12 3.87 6.22
N ALA A 126 7.10 4.61 6.74
CA ALA A 126 8.47 4.15 6.74
C ALA A 126 9.21 4.57 8.00
N ALA A 127 10.28 3.86 8.35
CA ALA A 127 11.15 4.23 9.45
C ALA A 127 12.59 3.76 9.20
N SER A 128 13.54 4.46 9.78
CA SER A 128 14.92 3.99 9.91
C SER A 128 15.04 3.11 11.16
N LEU A 129 15.80 2.02 11.08
CA LEU A 129 16.15 1.18 12.20
C LEU A 129 17.59 1.51 12.62
N ASP A 130 17.73 2.34 13.64
CA ASP A 130 18.96 2.48 14.41
C ASP A 130 18.69 2.28 15.92
N ILE A 131 19.65 2.63 16.77
CA ILE A 131 19.57 2.48 18.24
C ILE A 131 18.44 3.38 18.85
N GLY A 132 17.79 4.23 18.06
CA GLY A 132 16.55 4.95 18.36
C GLY A 132 15.56 4.97 17.18
N LEU A 133 14.28 4.68 17.41
CA LEU A 133 13.24 4.69 16.37
C LEU A 133 12.76 6.12 15.98
N ASP A 134 13.59 7.15 16.14
CA ASP A 134 13.18 8.56 16.10
C ASP A 134 13.01 9.14 14.69
N THR A 135 13.22 8.35 13.63
CA THR A 135 13.08 8.82 12.25
C THR A 135 11.93 8.11 11.54
N ASP A 136 10.72 8.61 11.72
CA ASP A 136 9.50 8.09 11.10
C ASP A 136 9.02 8.93 9.90
N PHE A 137 8.49 8.23 8.92
CA PHE A 137 7.64 8.77 7.88
C PHE A 137 6.20 8.33 8.18
N PRO A 138 5.30 9.27 8.51
CA PRO A 138 3.96 8.94 8.95
C PRO A 138 3.17 8.24 7.84
N ALA A 139 2.22 7.39 8.25
CA ALA A 139 1.36 6.70 7.31
C ALA A 139 0.58 7.68 6.43
N GLY A 140 0.69 7.51 5.11
CA GLY A 140 0.01 8.35 4.12
C GLY A 140 -0.11 7.63 2.76
N HIS A 141 -0.90 8.17 1.85
CA HIS A 141 -1.17 7.55 0.55
C HIS A 141 -1.24 8.55 -0.60
N GLY A 142 -1.10 8.07 -1.83
CA GLY A 142 -1.29 8.86 -3.04
C GLY A 142 -0.06 9.67 -3.48
N HIS A 143 -0.18 10.27 -4.67
CA HIS A 143 0.92 10.96 -5.36
C HIS A 143 1.48 12.17 -4.60
N SER A 144 0.66 12.88 -3.81
CA SER A 144 1.09 14.05 -3.03
C SER A 144 2.16 13.72 -1.98
N HIS A 145 2.21 12.47 -1.50
CA HIS A 145 3.17 12.02 -0.50
C HIS A 145 4.54 11.63 -1.08
N VAL A 146 4.64 11.43 -2.40
CA VAL A 146 5.87 10.94 -3.06
C VAL A 146 7.06 11.88 -2.83
N GLY A 147 6.84 13.19 -2.96
CA GLY A 147 7.89 14.18 -2.74
C GLY A 147 8.44 14.13 -1.31
N ARG A 148 7.55 14.19 -0.32
CA ARG A 148 7.90 14.13 1.10
C ARG A 148 8.58 12.80 1.47
N PHE A 149 8.17 11.70 0.85
CA PHE A 149 8.79 10.40 1.05
C PHE A 149 10.23 10.36 0.52
N PHE A 150 10.49 10.91 -0.68
CA PHE A 150 11.86 11.02 -1.17
C PHE A 150 12.71 11.96 -0.34
N ASP A 151 12.15 13.06 0.18
CA ASP A 151 12.86 13.94 1.12
C ASP A 151 13.23 13.20 2.42
N PHE A 152 12.34 12.35 2.92
CA PHE A 152 12.61 11.47 4.05
C PHE A 152 13.77 10.51 3.74
N VAL A 153 13.69 9.73 2.65
CA VAL A 153 14.75 8.79 2.25
C VAL A 153 16.07 9.52 1.96
N ALA A 154 16.02 10.73 1.41
CA ALA A 154 17.20 11.57 1.13
C ALA A 154 17.96 11.97 2.40
N ARG A 155 17.28 12.10 3.54
CA ARG A 155 17.87 12.49 4.84
C ARG A 155 18.47 11.33 5.63
N LEU A 156 18.03 10.09 5.39
CA LEU A 156 18.52 8.93 6.12
C LEU A 156 20.04 8.74 5.93
N ARG A 157 20.73 8.42 7.01
CA ARG A 157 22.17 8.11 7.04
C ARG A 157 22.38 6.87 7.88
N PRO A 158 23.41 6.05 7.58
CA PRO A 158 23.79 5.01 8.51
C PRO A 158 24.40 5.67 9.76
N SER A 159 23.98 5.21 10.92
CA SER A 159 24.30 5.70 12.26
C SER A 159 24.54 4.50 13.19
N GLY A 160 25.16 4.76 14.34
CA GLY A 160 25.52 3.73 15.32
C GLY A 160 27.02 3.51 15.44
N GLU A 161 27.41 2.82 16.50
CA GLU A 161 28.78 2.45 16.84
C GLU A 161 29.16 1.08 16.24
#